data_AF-A0A914X856-F1
#
_entry.id   AF-A0A914X856-F1
#
_cell.length_a   1.000
_cell.length_b   1.000
_cell.length_c   1.000
_cell.angle_alpha   90.00
_cell.angle_beta   90.00
_cell.angle_gamma   90.00
#
_symmetry.space_group_name_H-M   'P 1'
#
loop_
_entity.id
_entity.type
_entity.pdbx_description
1 polymer ?
#
loop_
_entity_poly.entity_id
_entity_poly.type
_entity_poly.pdbx_seq_one_letter_code
_entity_poly.pdbx_strand_id
1 'polypeptide(L)'
;MSDDSGDESDELGSNPLGGMLYDEDEGGDVSNSFEEPDGSRVEQIEVDEEKNAEDVRRDALKLFTSTDFVMEPEVLPTLSRYFKVGGDPETVVQSLAEHYQSLAQICNIMGEWLLQLEDRPDAVQDIFEQSLSSLISRHFEPKQADRIFDQQNAEGAGIDWLPELIAHAPWRSLVYSLAEEYPDCLMLNFAVKLISDAGFQHEISNVTTAAQQLEIFSRVLSTAVDGVLAQHRKGPATDSYDRALTELVRVAGHSEHTYMYSQALLHLLAHQEQHESSAAFTHLSQSLRLAVRDKGQDSTWLDLALLRACAEDGALKPPVVQAMCSMMNKMSLNPADMTVLYQHFTQNKPPPVAVIRDPLFVELVMDALFRPKGVKIHADHRPKYLYLLAYASSVAETVRNGQRMQSREELDTTKDALDRMSQLCQERSGGEGSHEILMELPQIFHALKFPSVAAGMLHWIRCTVTEADYFKLHPESVPIHLALLDEIATNHPLLHPKVFKLLTELFDRETAGDGAVGELLMERQKTFIDRLVHMLSVGFALPVTEFMARIFRDGQADISLIRYFATETLEIVCPPFSQDFVDVFLPLVENKEIFDENVHEKMPAAKEFLEQCSSAA
;
A
#
# COMPACT_ATOMS: atom_id res chain seq x y z
N MET A 1 40.68 22.96 -42.72
CA MET A 1 41.45 23.96 -43.49
C MET A 1 40.73 25.27 -43.30
N SER A 2 41.40 26.29 -42.75
CA SER A 2 40.91 27.65 -42.46
C SER A 2 39.67 27.73 -41.53
N ASP A 3 39.70 28.31 -40.32
CA ASP A 3 40.21 29.65 -39.89
C ASP A 3 39.29 30.79 -40.39
N ASP A 4 39.07 31.94 -39.74
CA ASP A 4 39.16 32.46 -38.34
C ASP A 4 38.59 33.92 -38.39
N SER A 5 38.08 34.64 -37.37
CA SER A 5 37.94 34.48 -35.90
C SER A 5 36.63 35.16 -35.41
N GLY A 6 36.44 35.37 -34.09
CA GLY A 6 35.36 36.24 -33.57
C GLY A 6 35.13 36.20 -32.05
N ASP A 7 36.09 36.66 -31.26
CA ASP A 7 36.05 36.69 -29.78
C ASP A 7 36.12 38.14 -29.27
N GLU A 8 35.29 38.51 -28.28
CA GLU A 8 35.32 39.84 -27.64
C GLU A 8 34.69 39.78 -26.22
N SER A 9 35.54 39.82 -25.19
CA SER A 9 35.21 40.34 -23.86
C SER A 9 35.44 41.87 -23.83
N ASP A 10 35.19 42.68 -22.79
CA ASP A 10 35.12 42.42 -21.35
C ASP A 10 34.49 43.62 -20.59
N GLU A 11 34.63 43.65 -19.25
CA GLU A 11 34.56 44.80 -18.33
C GLU A 11 33.19 45.38 -17.83
N LEU A 12 32.87 45.01 -16.57
CA LEU A 12 32.72 45.87 -15.37
C LEU A 12 31.69 47.04 -15.28
N GLY A 13 30.99 47.10 -14.12
CA GLY A 13 30.19 48.25 -13.67
C GLY A 13 29.06 47.89 -12.68
N SER A 14 29.35 47.44 -11.45
CA SER A 14 29.49 48.28 -10.23
C SER A 14 28.17 48.73 -9.56
N ASN A 15 28.01 48.37 -8.28
CA ASN A 15 26.92 48.77 -7.37
C ASN A 15 26.78 50.30 -7.18
N PRO A 16 25.62 50.75 -6.64
CA PRO A 16 25.71 51.36 -5.30
C PRO A 16 24.69 50.83 -4.28
N LEU A 17 25.13 50.73 -3.03
CA LEU A 17 24.31 50.46 -1.84
C LEU A 17 23.71 51.75 -1.25
N GLY A 18 22.57 51.62 -0.57
CA GLY A 18 22.07 52.60 0.40
C GLY A 18 20.70 52.19 0.99
N GLY A 19 20.44 52.27 2.30
CA GLY A 19 21.36 52.53 3.41
C GLY A 19 20.70 53.34 4.55
N MET A 20 20.86 52.86 5.80
CA MET A 20 20.40 53.50 7.06
C MET A 20 18.86 53.54 7.26
N LEU A 21 18.31 53.71 8.47
CA LEU A 21 18.87 53.87 9.83
C LEU A 21 18.33 52.80 10.80
N TYR A 22 19.06 52.60 11.91
CA TYR A 22 18.48 52.26 13.22
C TYR A 22 18.32 53.56 14.03
N ASP A 23 17.33 53.64 14.90
CA ASP A 23 17.28 54.53 16.07
C ASP A 23 16.35 53.89 17.13
N GLU A 24 16.46 54.33 18.38
CA GLU A 24 16.09 53.53 19.58
C GLU A 24 14.88 54.06 20.38
N ASP A 25 14.35 53.14 21.20
CA ASP A 25 13.83 53.33 22.57
C ASP A 25 12.38 53.81 22.89
N GLU A 26 12.01 53.51 24.16
CA GLU A 26 10.75 53.73 24.90
C GLU A 26 9.46 53.02 24.39
N GLY A 27 8.65 52.34 25.21
CA GLY A 27 8.75 52.02 26.65
C GLY A 27 7.35 51.93 27.30
N GLY A 28 6.98 50.78 27.90
CA GLY A 28 5.68 50.63 28.57
C GLY A 28 5.26 49.21 28.95
N ASP A 29 5.63 48.78 30.17
CA ASP A 29 5.23 47.51 30.79
C ASP A 29 3.85 47.59 31.48
N VAL A 30 2.98 46.59 31.25
CA VAL A 30 2.09 46.03 32.28
C VAL A 30 1.93 44.52 32.08
N SER A 31 2.64 43.74 32.90
CA SER A 31 2.38 42.36 33.34
C SER A 31 1.02 41.73 32.98
N ASN A 32 1.04 40.46 32.53
CA ASN A 32 -0.12 39.57 32.64
C ASN A 32 0.31 38.20 33.19
N SER A 33 -0.43 37.69 34.17
CA SER A 33 -0.06 36.54 34.99
C SER A 33 -0.82 35.27 34.61
N PHE A 34 -0.14 34.13 34.53
CA PHE A 34 -0.74 32.83 34.83
C PHE A 34 0.29 31.90 35.48
N GLU A 35 -0.18 30.95 36.28
CA GLU A 35 0.63 30.21 37.25
C GLU A 35 1.26 28.93 36.66
N GLU A 36 2.54 28.70 36.93
CA GLU A 36 3.21 27.42 36.64
C GLU A 36 2.93 26.40 37.77
N PRO A 37 2.49 25.15 37.45
CA PRO A 37 2.27 24.13 38.45
C PRO A 37 3.57 23.38 38.82
N ASP A 38 4.17 23.79 39.95
CA ASP A 38 5.14 23.04 40.78
C ASP A 38 6.05 22.03 40.04
N GLY A 39 7.05 22.55 39.32
CA GLY A 39 8.05 21.73 38.64
C GLY A 39 8.91 20.97 39.64
N SER A 40 8.86 19.63 39.60
CA SER A 40 9.62 18.74 40.48
C SER A 40 11.14 18.83 40.22
N ARG A 41 11.75 19.81 40.89
CA ARG A 41 13.18 20.12 41.03
C ARG A 41 14.12 19.00 40.55
N VAL A 42 14.53 19.08 39.29
CA VAL A 42 15.69 18.35 38.80
C VAL A 42 16.91 18.93 39.50
N GLU A 43 17.59 18.11 40.30
CA GLU A 43 18.87 18.50 40.89
C GLU A 43 19.92 18.56 39.77
N GLN A 44 20.14 19.77 39.25
CA GLN A 44 21.43 20.10 38.63
C GLN A 44 22.50 19.74 39.65
N ILE A 45 23.46 18.90 39.25
CA ILE A 45 24.67 18.68 40.05
C ILE A 45 25.54 19.91 39.86
N GLU A 46 25.20 20.98 40.57
CA GLU A 46 26.14 22.05 40.88
C GLU A 46 27.40 21.41 41.47
N VAL A 47 28.56 21.97 41.13
CA VAL A 47 29.81 21.50 41.73
C VAL A 47 29.86 22.01 43.16
N ASP A 48 29.40 21.17 44.09
CA ASP A 48 29.61 21.33 45.53
C ASP A 48 31.13 21.42 45.82
N GLU A 49 31.70 22.63 45.75
CA GLU A 49 33.11 22.87 46.11
C GLU A 49 33.37 22.65 47.62
N GLU A 50 32.31 22.47 48.43
CA GLU A 50 32.37 22.04 49.83
C GLU A 50 31.81 20.62 50.07
N LYS A 51 31.74 19.74 49.06
CA LYS A 51 31.60 18.29 49.35
C LYS A 51 32.86 17.80 50.06
N ASN A 52 32.73 17.64 51.38
CA ASN A 52 33.81 17.34 52.31
C ASN A 52 34.71 16.20 51.80
N ALA A 53 36.02 16.34 52.03
CA ALA A 53 37.04 15.40 51.54
C ALA A 53 36.77 13.95 51.99
N GLU A 54 36.21 13.77 53.19
CA GLU A 54 35.82 12.47 53.71
C GLU A 54 34.62 11.86 52.97
N ASP A 55 33.65 12.67 52.54
CA ASP A 55 32.47 12.21 51.81
C ASP A 55 32.80 11.79 50.38
N VAL A 56 33.65 12.57 49.67
CA VAL A 56 34.13 12.17 48.34
C VAL A 56 34.92 10.86 48.39
N ARG A 57 35.72 10.66 49.45
CA ARG A 57 36.41 9.37 49.68
C ARG A 57 35.44 8.24 50.03
N ARG A 58 34.42 8.51 50.85
CA ARG A 58 33.38 7.55 51.27
C ARG A 58 32.52 7.08 50.11
N ASP A 59 32.12 7.97 49.22
CA ASP A 59 31.29 7.62 48.07
C ASP A 59 32.08 6.85 47.00
N ALA A 60 33.33 7.26 46.71
CA ALA A 60 34.22 6.48 45.85
C ALA A 60 34.55 5.09 46.44
N LEU A 61 34.75 4.97 47.76
CA LEU A 61 34.94 3.68 48.42
C LEU A 61 33.73 2.74 48.28
N LYS A 62 32.49 3.25 48.31
CA LYS A 62 31.29 2.42 48.03
C LYS A 62 31.35 1.86 46.60
N LEU A 63 31.73 2.67 45.62
CA LEU A 63 31.86 2.26 44.22
C LEU A 63 32.96 1.20 44.06
N PHE A 64 34.15 1.41 44.64
CA PHE A 64 35.23 0.41 44.65
C PHE A 64 34.91 -0.89 45.43
N THR A 65 33.83 -0.88 46.23
CA THR A 65 33.30 -2.06 46.95
C THR A 65 32.17 -2.76 46.17
N SER A 66 31.68 -2.17 45.07
CA SER A 66 30.68 -2.81 44.21
C SER A 66 31.33 -3.87 43.32
N THR A 67 30.58 -4.95 43.07
CA THR A 67 31.08 -6.15 42.37
C THR A 67 31.54 -5.82 40.95
N ASP A 68 32.74 -6.26 40.59
CA ASP A 68 33.36 -6.07 39.27
C ASP A 68 33.54 -4.60 38.80
N PHE A 69 33.47 -3.60 39.69
CA PHE A 69 33.64 -2.18 39.34
C PHE A 69 34.95 -1.81 38.61
N VAL A 70 35.99 -2.68 38.63
CA VAL A 70 37.18 -2.55 37.74
C VAL A 70 36.85 -2.54 36.25
N MET A 71 35.73 -3.15 35.86
CA MET A 71 35.29 -3.29 34.48
C MET A 71 34.42 -2.11 34.01
N GLU A 72 33.97 -1.25 34.92
CA GLU A 72 33.05 -0.15 34.63
C GLU A 72 33.78 1.07 34.05
N PRO A 73 33.19 1.79 33.06
CA PRO A 73 33.85 2.93 32.42
C PRO A 73 34.13 4.08 33.39
N GLU A 74 33.34 4.22 34.46
CA GLU A 74 33.52 5.25 35.48
C GLU A 74 34.71 5.00 36.43
N VAL A 75 35.40 3.86 36.34
CA VAL A 75 36.49 3.54 37.28
C VAL A 75 37.65 4.53 37.19
N LEU A 76 38.05 4.95 35.98
CA LEU A 76 39.17 5.88 35.78
C LEU A 76 38.84 7.33 36.23
N PRO A 77 37.66 7.90 35.93
CA PRO A 77 37.19 9.13 36.57
C PRO A 77 37.12 9.04 38.10
N THR A 78 36.61 7.93 38.64
CA THR A 78 36.42 7.74 40.08
C THR A 78 37.75 7.61 40.83
N LEU A 79 38.71 6.85 40.28
CA LEU A 79 40.10 6.80 40.75
C LEU A 79 40.74 8.19 40.74
N SER A 80 40.59 8.92 39.63
CA SER A 80 41.12 10.28 39.47
C SER A 80 40.53 11.26 40.49
N ARG A 81 39.24 11.12 40.83
CA ARG A 81 38.58 11.91 41.89
C ARG A 81 39.08 11.52 43.28
N TYR A 82 39.22 10.23 43.56
CA TYR A 82 39.67 9.71 44.85
C TYR A 82 41.12 10.14 45.18
N PHE A 83 42.04 10.02 44.23
CA PHE A 83 43.44 10.42 44.45
C PHE A 83 43.62 11.94 44.59
N LYS A 84 42.82 12.77 43.89
CA LYS A 84 42.81 14.24 44.08
C LYS A 84 42.46 14.65 45.52
N VAL A 85 41.74 13.81 46.27
CA VAL A 85 41.30 14.05 47.65
C VAL A 85 42.23 13.32 48.67
N GLY A 86 43.45 12.99 48.26
CA GLY A 86 44.46 12.33 49.11
C GLY A 86 44.11 10.89 49.47
N GLY A 87 43.29 10.23 48.63
CA GLY A 87 42.92 8.83 48.74
C GLY A 87 44.12 7.87 48.84
N ASP A 88 43.95 6.77 49.56
CA ASP A 88 45.02 5.79 49.77
C ASP A 88 45.06 4.71 48.66
N PRO A 89 46.20 4.51 47.96
CA PRO A 89 46.30 3.51 46.89
C PRO A 89 46.16 2.05 47.34
N GLU A 90 46.70 1.68 48.51
CA GLU A 90 46.64 0.29 48.98
C GLU A 90 45.20 -0.13 49.25
N THR A 91 44.44 0.72 49.93
CA THR A 91 43.00 0.52 50.22
C THR A 91 42.21 0.28 48.93
N VAL A 92 42.44 1.07 47.86
CA VAL A 92 41.66 0.93 46.62
C VAL A 92 42.06 -0.31 45.82
N VAL A 93 43.35 -0.62 45.74
CA VAL A 93 43.82 -1.87 45.11
C VAL A 93 43.24 -3.08 45.85
N GLN A 94 43.18 -3.04 47.18
CA GLN A 94 42.56 -4.10 47.98
C GLN A 94 41.04 -4.17 47.75
N SER A 95 40.29 -3.05 47.83
CA SER A 95 38.85 -3.05 47.59
C SER A 95 38.49 -3.60 46.20
N LEU A 96 39.15 -3.11 45.14
CA LEU A 96 38.89 -3.57 43.77
C LEU A 96 39.26 -5.05 43.56
N ALA A 97 40.35 -5.53 44.17
CA ALA A 97 40.76 -6.93 44.05
C ALA A 97 39.88 -7.89 44.87
N GLU A 98 39.38 -7.48 46.04
CA GLU A 98 38.50 -8.30 46.89
C GLU A 98 37.06 -8.40 46.34
N HIS A 99 36.62 -7.41 45.55
CA HIS A 99 35.26 -7.36 44.98
C HIS A 99 35.21 -7.71 43.49
N TYR A 100 36.34 -8.11 42.89
CA TYR A 100 36.39 -8.69 41.56
C TYR A 100 35.96 -10.17 41.58
N GLN A 101 34.84 -10.46 40.92
CA GLN A 101 34.27 -11.79 40.75
C GLN A 101 34.36 -12.29 39.30
N SER A 102 34.82 -11.45 38.37
CA SER A 102 35.09 -11.77 36.96
C SER A 102 33.86 -12.23 36.16
N LEU A 103 32.66 -11.77 36.53
CA LEU A 103 31.39 -12.24 35.96
C LEU A 103 31.35 -12.13 34.43
N ALA A 104 31.84 -11.03 33.87
CA ALA A 104 31.96 -10.86 32.41
C ALA A 104 32.89 -11.91 31.75
N GLN A 105 34.00 -12.29 32.41
CA GLN A 105 34.90 -13.33 31.91
C GLN A 105 34.27 -14.73 32.04
N ILE A 106 33.53 -14.99 33.12
CA ILE A 106 32.76 -16.22 33.31
C ILE A 106 31.68 -16.35 32.23
N CYS A 107 30.98 -15.28 31.89
CA CYS A 107 30.02 -15.26 30.77
C CYS A 107 30.68 -15.58 29.42
N ASN A 108 31.85 -14.98 29.13
CA ASN A 108 32.60 -15.29 27.90
C ASN A 108 33.02 -16.77 27.83
N ILE A 109 33.54 -17.33 28.94
CA ILE A 109 33.91 -18.75 29.04
C ILE A 109 32.69 -19.67 28.88
N MET A 110 31.53 -19.30 29.46
CA MET A 110 30.29 -20.03 29.23
C MET A 110 29.82 -19.95 27.77
N GLY A 111 30.02 -18.83 27.09
CA GLY A 111 29.79 -18.68 25.65
C GLY A 111 30.69 -19.59 24.82
N GLU A 112 31.99 -19.63 25.09
CA GLU A 112 32.93 -20.56 24.45
C GLU A 112 32.55 -22.02 24.69
N TRP A 113 32.05 -22.37 25.89
CA TRP A 113 31.61 -23.73 26.21
C TRP A 113 30.31 -24.10 25.49
N LEU A 114 29.35 -23.18 25.37
CA LEU A 114 28.15 -23.39 24.56
C LEU A 114 28.50 -23.60 23.08
N LEU A 115 29.40 -22.79 22.53
CA LEU A 115 29.94 -22.96 21.17
C LEU A 115 30.71 -24.27 20.94
N GLN A 116 31.16 -24.96 22.00
CA GLN A 116 31.81 -26.27 21.93
C GLN A 116 30.85 -27.45 22.20
N LEU A 117 29.62 -27.18 22.67
CA LEU A 117 28.61 -28.19 23.02
C LEU A 117 27.44 -28.24 22.02
N GLU A 118 27.19 -27.14 21.31
CA GLU A 118 26.13 -27.02 20.30
C GLU A 118 26.74 -27.17 18.88
N ASP A 119 26.25 -28.14 18.08
CA ASP A 119 26.73 -28.37 16.69
C ASP A 119 26.42 -27.19 15.71
N ARG A 120 25.74 -26.13 16.18
CA ARG A 120 25.37 -24.94 15.40
C ARG A 120 25.80 -23.67 16.15
N PRO A 121 26.89 -22.99 15.76
CA PRO A 121 27.36 -21.80 16.46
C PRO A 121 26.35 -20.65 16.40
N ASP A 122 25.66 -20.51 15.26
CA ASP A 122 24.63 -19.49 15.01
C ASP A 122 23.54 -19.50 16.11
N ALA A 123 23.13 -20.70 16.55
CA ALA A 123 22.08 -20.87 17.56
C ALA A 123 22.52 -20.43 18.97
N VAL A 124 23.83 -20.47 19.25
CA VAL A 124 24.37 -19.92 20.50
C VAL A 124 24.36 -18.39 20.43
N GLN A 125 24.73 -17.81 19.29
CA GLN A 125 24.67 -16.37 19.07
C GLN A 125 23.23 -15.83 19.15
N ASP A 126 22.25 -16.51 18.53
CA ASP A 126 20.81 -16.20 18.65
C ASP A 126 20.37 -16.07 20.12
N ILE A 127 20.81 -17.00 20.98
CA ILE A 127 20.46 -17.02 22.41
C ILE A 127 21.09 -15.84 23.15
N PHE A 128 22.35 -15.49 22.85
CA PHE A 128 23.00 -14.31 23.45
C PHE A 128 22.33 -13.01 23.01
N GLU A 129 22.05 -12.85 21.71
CA GLU A 129 21.41 -11.64 21.16
C GLU A 129 19.99 -11.47 21.70
N GLN A 130 19.17 -12.53 21.78
CA GLN A 130 17.86 -12.50 22.42
C GLN A 130 17.93 -12.17 23.92
N SER A 131 18.93 -12.70 24.62
CA SER A 131 19.09 -12.46 26.07
C SER A 131 19.52 -11.02 26.37
N LEU A 132 20.46 -10.49 25.59
CA LEU A 132 20.88 -9.08 25.64
C LEU A 132 19.75 -8.13 25.24
N SER A 133 19.04 -8.42 24.15
CA SER A 133 17.86 -7.67 23.71
C SER A 133 16.81 -7.57 24.83
N SER A 134 16.48 -8.70 25.47
CA SER A 134 15.54 -8.75 26.60
C SER A 134 16.03 -7.99 27.84
N LEU A 135 17.34 -7.95 28.11
CA LEU A 135 17.93 -7.14 29.17
C LEU A 135 17.87 -5.65 28.86
N ILE A 136 18.20 -5.26 27.62
CA ILE A 136 18.15 -3.86 27.18
C ILE A 136 16.71 -3.35 27.29
N SER A 137 15.71 -4.02 26.72
CA SER A 137 14.30 -3.59 26.81
C SER A 137 13.78 -3.46 28.25
N ARG A 138 14.31 -4.22 29.22
CA ARG A 138 13.90 -4.14 30.63
C ARG A 138 14.56 -3.01 31.42
N HIS A 139 15.68 -2.49 30.94
CA HIS A 139 16.52 -1.53 31.66
C HIS A 139 16.82 -0.26 30.85
N PHE A 140 16.16 -0.08 29.71
CA PHE A 140 16.32 1.11 28.87
C PHE A 140 15.67 2.33 29.52
N GLU A 141 16.45 3.36 29.82
CA GLU A 141 15.95 4.66 30.25
C GLU A 141 16.21 5.73 29.16
N PRO A 142 15.18 6.26 28.46
CA PRO A 142 15.38 7.19 27.34
C PRO A 142 16.12 8.47 27.77
N LYS A 143 15.84 8.98 28.98
CA LYS A 143 16.52 10.16 29.55
C LYS A 143 17.99 9.92 29.91
N GLN A 144 18.44 8.67 29.97
CA GLN A 144 19.88 8.36 30.08
C GLN A 144 20.49 8.18 28.69
N ALA A 145 19.79 7.50 27.76
CA ALA A 145 20.23 7.36 26.38
C ALA A 145 20.46 8.71 25.70
N ASP A 146 19.58 9.70 25.90
CA ASP A 146 19.70 11.02 25.27
C ASP A 146 20.88 11.86 25.77
N ARG A 147 21.47 11.54 26.94
CA ARG A 147 22.70 12.20 27.43
C ARG A 147 23.92 11.90 26.55
N ILE A 148 23.83 10.92 25.65
CA ILE A 148 24.88 10.63 24.67
C ILE A 148 25.12 11.81 23.70
N PHE A 149 24.16 12.73 23.55
CA PHE A 149 24.35 13.99 22.82
C PHE A 149 25.07 15.06 23.65
N ASP A 150 24.75 15.18 24.95
CA ASP A 150 25.44 16.11 25.86
C ASP A 150 26.95 15.79 25.95
N GLN A 151 27.27 14.49 26.01
CA GLN A 151 28.63 13.96 26.13
C GLN A 151 29.50 14.19 24.88
N GLN A 152 28.94 14.51 23.71
CA GLN A 152 29.72 14.77 22.48
C GLN A 152 30.71 15.94 22.62
N ASN A 153 30.46 16.86 23.57
CA ASN A 153 31.35 17.98 23.87
C ASN A 153 32.54 17.59 24.77
N ALA A 154 32.64 16.34 25.23
CA ALA A 154 33.66 15.87 26.16
C ALA A 154 34.36 14.57 25.67
N GLU A 155 35.56 14.73 25.14
CA GLU A 155 36.58 13.66 24.98
C GLU A 155 36.16 12.40 24.19
N GLY A 156 35.49 12.59 23.04
CA GLY A 156 35.61 11.67 21.90
C GLY A 156 34.91 10.31 21.97
N ALA A 157 34.13 10.04 23.04
CA ALA A 157 33.24 8.88 23.12
C ALA A 157 31.90 9.17 22.41
N GLY A 158 31.95 9.42 21.10
CA GLY A 158 30.79 9.78 20.28
C GLY A 158 29.83 8.61 20.00
N ILE A 159 28.81 8.89 19.18
CA ILE A 159 27.82 7.91 18.70
C ILE A 159 28.43 6.97 17.61
N ASP A 160 29.76 6.97 17.45
CA ASP A 160 30.50 6.33 16.36
C ASP A 160 30.38 4.79 16.34
N TRP A 161 29.97 4.18 17.46
CA TRP A 161 29.65 2.76 17.60
C TRP A 161 28.28 2.37 17.03
N LEU A 162 27.34 3.32 16.93
CA LEU A 162 25.96 3.06 16.51
C LEU A 162 25.86 2.58 15.05
N PRO A 163 26.63 3.13 14.08
CA PRO A 163 26.73 2.57 12.72
C PRO A 163 27.14 1.09 12.69
N GLU A 164 28.01 0.63 13.59
CA GLU A 164 28.42 -0.77 13.68
C GLU A 164 27.30 -1.64 14.26
N LEU A 165 26.61 -1.18 15.32
CA LEU A 165 25.44 -1.87 15.89
C LEU A 165 24.35 -2.09 14.82
N ILE A 166 23.98 -1.04 14.09
CA ILE A 166 22.86 -1.09 13.13
C ILE A 166 23.19 -1.84 11.84
N ALA A 167 24.42 -2.31 11.62
CA ALA A 167 24.74 -3.22 10.52
C ALA A 167 24.05 -4.59 10.69
N HIS A 168 23.67 -4.98 11.91
CA HIS A 168 23.03 -6.26 12.22
C HIS A 168 21.50 -6.12 12.37
N ALA A 169 20.74 -6.96 11.66
CA ALA A 169 19.27 -6.93 11.66
C ALA A 169 18.59 -7.15 13.05
N PRO A 170 19.13 -8.01 13.94
CA PRO A 170 18.56 -8.18 15.29
C PRO A 170 18.61 -6.90 16.13
N TRP A 171 19.71 -6.13 16.04
CA TRP A 171 19.82 -4.84 16.73
C TRP A 171 18.97 -3.75 16.09
N ARG A 172 18.81 -3.72 14.76
CA ARG A 172 17.82 -2.84 14.10
C ARG A 172 16.41 -3.12 14.61
N SER A 173 16.04 -4.40 14.75
CA SER A 173 14.74 -4.82 15.27
C SER A 173 14.51 -4.38 16.72
N LEU A 174 15.55 -4.44 17.57
CA LEU A 174 15.50 -3.90 18.94
C LEU A 174 15.37 -2.37 18.94
N VAL A 175 16.10 -1.64 18.09
CA VAL A 175 15.97 -0.18 17.99
C VAL A 175 14.55 0.22 17.58
N TYR A 176 13.91 -0.50 16.65
CA TYR A 176 12.52 -0.23 16.28
C TYR A 176 11.53 -0.48 17.44
N SER A 177 11.69 -1.58 18.21
CA SER A 177 10.78 -1.86 19.33
C SER A 177 10.93 -0.86 20.47
N LEU A 178 12.16 -0.43 20.79
CA LEU A 178 12.42 0.63 21.75
C LEU A 178 11.87 1.98 21.27
N ALA A 179 11.96 2.28 19.98
CA ALA A 179 11.44 3.54 19.41
C ALA A 179 9.90 3.59 19.32
N GLU A 180 9.23 2.44 19.41
CA GLU A 180 7.78 2.37 19.61
C GLU A 180 7.39 2.60 21.08
N GLU A 181 8.14 2.05 22.03
CA GLU A 181 7.87 2.23 23.47
C GLU A 181 8.25 3.64 23.98
N TYR A 182 9.31 4.24 23.42
CA TYR A 182 9.87 5.54 23.82
C TYR A 182 9.99 6.52 22.64
N PRO A 183 8.88 6.97 22.04
CA PRO A 183 8.89 7.81 20.83
C PRO A 183 9.54 9.19 21.01
N ASP A 184 9.56 9.74 22.24
CA ASP A 184 10.18 11.03 22.53
C ASP A 184 11.72 10.98 22.65
N CYS A 185 12.34 9.79 22.59
CA CYS A 185 13.77 9.57 22.79
C CYS A 185 14.58 10.03 21.56
N LEU A 186 15.48 11.01 21.74
CA LEU A 186 16.30 11.56 20.65
C LEU A 186 17.28 10.54 20.09
N MET A 187 17.88 9.70 20.95
CA MET A 187 18.87 8.70 20.57
C MET A 187 18.27 7.62 19.66
N LEU A 188 17.07 7.15 20.00
CA LEU A 188 16.33 6.18 19.18
C LEU A 188 15.86 6.81 17.87
N ASN A 189 15.32 8.04 17.91
CA ASN A 189 14.93 8.76 16.69
C ASN A 189 16.11 8.97 15.72
N PHE A 190 17.31 9.26 16.24
CA PHE A 190 18.55 9.35 15.47
C PHE A 190 19.01 7.99 14.93
N ALA A 191 18.91 6.92 15.73
CA ALA A 191 19.21 5.55 15.31
C ALA A 191 18.32 5.10 14.14
N VAL A 192 16.99 5.31 14.23
CA VAL A 192 16.04 4.99 13.15
C VAL A 192 16.34 5.81 11.89
N LYS A 193 16.79 7.07 12.02
CA LYS A 193 17.29 7.85 10.88
C LYS A 193 18.55 7.24 10.25
N LEU A 194 19.57 6.89 11.03
CA LEU A 194 20.78 6.24 10.51
C LEU A 194 20.47 4.90 9.82
N ILE A 195 19.54 4.12 10.35
CA ILE A 195 19.07 2.86 9.72
C ILE A 195 18.39 3.14 8.37
N SER A 196 17.62 4.23 8.28
CA SER A 196 17.01 4.70 7.04
C SER A 196 18.06 5.20 6.03
N ASP A 197 19.08 5.95 6.49
CA ASP A 197 20.20 6.41 5.65
C ASP A 197 21.08 5.26 5.14
N ALA A 198 21.21 4.17 5.91
CA ALA A 198 21.88 2.93 5.52
C ALA A 198 21.06 2.05 4.55
N GLY A 199 19.81 2.39 4.26
CA GLY A 199 18.96 1.71 3.26
C GLY A 199 18.09 0.56 3.77
N PHE A 200 18.11 0.25 5.07
CA PHE A 200 17.27 -0.82 5.67
C PHE A 200 15.80 -0.39 5.90
N GLN A 201 15.31 0.53 5.08
CA GLN A 201 13.98 1.15 5.17
C GLN A 201 12.83 0.13 5.04
N HIS A 202 13.06 -0.93 4.27
CA HIS A 202 12.12 -2.05 4.09
C HIS A 202 11.97 -2.93 5.35
N GLU A 203 12.89 -2.82 6.32
CA GLU A 203 12.80 -3.51 7.60
C GLU A 203 11.99 -2.73 8.64
N ILE A 204 11.59 -1.48 8.35
CA ILE A 204 10.73 -0.64 9.19
C ILE A 204 9.29 -1.19 9.11
N SER A 205 9.08 -2.33 9.75
CA SER A 205 7.80 -3.04 9.77
C SER A 205 6.72 -2.26 10.51
N ASN A 206 7.08 -1.38 11.45
CA ASN A 206 6.12 -0.55 12.18
C ASN A 206 6.03 0.88 11.65
N VAL A 207 4.82 1.30 11.29
CA VAL A 207 4.55 2.61 10.67
C VAL A 207 4.45 3.73 11.72
N THR A 208 4.20 3.39 13.00
CA THR A 208 4.09 4.34 14.12
C THR A 208 5.32 5.25 14.22
N THR A 209 6.50 4.66 14.35
CA THR A 209 7.79 5.38 14.46
C THR A 209 8.11 6.14 13.16
N ALA A 210 7.82 5.56 12.00
CA ALA A 210 8.06 6.21 10.71
C ALA A 210 7.18 7.45 10.52
N ALA A 211 5.90 7.39 10.88
CA ALA A 211 4.92 8.47 10.69
C ALA A 211 5.25 9.75 11.48
N GLN A 212 5.98 9.63 12.59
CA GLN A 212 6.43 10.77 13.39
C GLN A 212 7.53 11.60 12.70
N GLN A 213 8.33 10.99 11.82
CA GLN A 213 9.41 11.65 11.10
C GLN A 213 9.13 11.73 9.60
N LEU A 214 8.77 12.92 9.10
CA LEU A 214 8.38 13.15 7.69
C LEU A 214 9.39 12.60 6.66
N GLU A 215 10.69 12.72 6.93
CA GLU A 215 11.74 12.19 6.04
C GLU A 215 11.72 10.65 5.97
N ILE A 216 11.56 9.98 7.11
CA ILE A 216 11.51 8.53 7.20
C ILE A 216 10.19 8.03 6.59
N PHE A 217 9.06 8.65 6.92
CA PHE A 217 7.77 8.33 6.30
C PHE A 217 7.81 8.47 4.78
N SER A 218 8.43 9.52 4.24
CA SER A 218 8.52 9.75 2.78
C SER A 218 9.30 8.63 2.06
N ARG A 219 10.37 8.12 2.69
CA ARG A 219 11.18 7.02 2.15
C ARG A 219 10.46 5.67 2.22
N VAL A 220 9.78 5.39 3.33
CA VAL A 220 8.93 4.19 3.49
C VAL A 220 7.76 4.22 2.50
N LEU A 221 7.12 5.39 2.32
CA LEU A 221 6.06 5.58 1.32
C LEU A 221 6.56 5.38 -0.12
N SER A 222 7.73 5.92 -0.48
CA SER A 222 8.34 5.66 -1.80
C SER A 222 8.54 4.16 -2.00
N THR A 223 9.19 3.49 -1.05
CA THR A 223 9.46 2.04 -1.09
C THR A 223 8.17 1.23 -1.28
N ALA A 224 7.08 1.62 -0.62
CA ALA A 224 5.76 0.98 -0.78
C ALA A 224 5.14 1.24 -2.17
N VAL A 225 5.23 2.48 -2.69
CA VAL A 225 4.76 2.84 -4.04
C VAL A 225 5.56 2.11 -5.11
N ASP A 226 6.89 2.11 -5.02
CA ASP A 226 7.81 1.41 -5.91
C ASP A 226 7.54 -0.11 -5.90
N GLY A 227 7.23 -0.67 -4.73
CA GLY A 227 6.80 -2.06 -4.57
C GLY A 227 5.52 -2.39 -5.34
N VAL A 228 4.48 -1.54 -5.24
CA VAL A 228 3.23 -1.74 -6.01
C VAL A 228 3.47 -1.57 -7.52
N LEU A 229 4.24 -0.56 -7.94
CA LEU A 229 4.57 -0.33 -9.35
C LEU A 229 5.37 -1.50 -9.95
N ALA A 230 6.29 -2.10 -9.19
CA ALA A 230 7.03 -3.29 -9.60
C ALA A 230 6.12 -4.52 -9.79
N GLN A 231 5.22 -4.80 -8.83
CA GLN A 231 4.29 -5.94 -8.95
C GLN A 231 3.16 -5.69 -9.96
N HIS A 232 2.81 -4.43 -10.28
CA HIS A 232 1.81 -4.10 -11.31
C HIS A 232 2.17 -4.69 -12.69
N ARG A 233 3.46 -4.96 -12.96
CA ARG A 233 3.90 -5.68 -14.18
C ARG A 233 3.31 -7.10 -14.28
N LYS A 234 3.05 -7.77 -13.16
CA LYS A 234 2.41 -9.12 -13.12
C LYS A 234 0.89 -9.06 -13.31
N GLY A 235 0.31 -7.86 -13.22
CA GLY A 235 -1.12 -7.61 -13.37
C GLY A 235 -1.86 -7.49 -12.03
N PRO A 236 -2.96 -6.71 -11.98
CA PRO A 236 -3.81 -6.59 -10.79
C PRO A 236 -4.56 -7.91 -10.50
N ALA A 237 -4.92 -8.11 -9.23
CA ALA A 237 -5.48 -9.37 -8.69
C ALA A 237 -4.55 -10.60 -8.78
N THR A 238 -3.24 -10.38 -8.93
CA THR A 238 -2.23 -11.38 -8.54
C THR A 238 -1.99 -11.32 -7.03
N ASP A 239 -1.68 -12.46 -6.44
CA ASP A 239 -1.37 -12.64 -5.00
C ASP A 239 -0.19 -11.73 -4.56
N SER A 240 0.71 -11.40 -5.49
CA SER A 240 1.86 -10.52 -5.27
C SER A 240 1.50 -9.02 -5.31
N TYR A 241 0.68 -8.59 -6.27
CA TYR A 241 0.19 -7.21 -6.36
C TYR A 241 -0.72 -6.86 -5.18
N ASP A 242 -1.66 -7.75 -4.82
CA ASP A 242 -2.63 -7.48 -3.75
C ASP A 242 -1.94 -7.36 -2.37
N ARG A 243 -0.85 -8.10 -2.14
CA ARG A 243 0.02 -7.93 -0.94
C ARG A 243 0.73 -6.57 -0.94
N ALA A 244 1.33 -6.17 -2.05
CA ALA A 244 2.01 -4.88 -2.16
C ALA A 244 1.03 -3.70 -1.96
N LEU A 245 -0.17 -3.79 -2.55
CA LEU A 245 -1.22 -2.78 -2.39
C LEU A 245 -1.74 -2.72 -0.95
N THR A 246 -1.91 -3.89 -0.29
CA THR A 246 -2.27 -3.96 1.13
C THR A 246 -1.22 -3.26 2.01
N GLU A 247 0.07 -3.41 1.70
CA GLU A 247 1.15 -2.74 2.41
C GLU A 247 1.14 -1.22 2.19
N LEU A 248 0.96 -0.73 0.96
CA LEU A 248 0.79 0.70 0.69
C LEU A 248 -0.43 1.29 1.45
N VAL A 249 -1.53 0.53 1.54
CA VAL A 249 -2.74 0.89 2.29
C VAL A 249 -2.54 0.81 3.83
N ARG A 250 -1.53 0.07 4.29
CA ARG A 250 -1.10 0.02 5.71
C ARG A 250 -0.22 1.22 6.06
N VAL A 251 0.75 1.56 5.20
CA VAL A 251 1.66 2.71 5.35
C VAL A 251 0.90 4.04 5.25
N ALA A 252 0.24 4.29 4.12
CA ALA A 252 -0.44 5.57 3.90
C ALA A 252 -1.68 5.73 4.80
N GLY A 253 -2.44 4.65 5.01
CA GLY A 253 -3.65 4.62 5.84
C GLY A 253 -3.43 4.46 7.34
N HIS A 254 -2.23 4.78 7.86
CA HIS A 254 -1.92 4.68 9.30
C HIS A 254 -2.61 5.77 10.13
N SER A 255 -2.67 7.00 9.61
CA SER A 255 -3.28 8.17 10.25
C SER A 255 -3.89 9.11 9.22
N GLU A 256 -4.72 10.06 9.65
CA GLU A 256 -5.32 11.07 8.76
C GLU A 256 -4.26 11.96 8.09
N HIS A 257 -3.18 12.30 8.81
CA HIS A 257 -2.10 13.15 8.27
C HIS A 257 -1.15 12.40 7.33
N THR A 258 -0.84 11.12 7.60
CA THR A 258 -0.09 10.29 6.65
C THR A 258 -0.89 10.04 5.39
N TYR A 259 -2.20 9.82 5.50
CA TYR A 259 -3.09 9.66 4.34
C TYR A 259 -3.16 10.96 3.53
N MET A 260 -3.33 12.11 4.19
CA MET A 260 -3.37 13.42 3.55
C MET A 260 -2.07 13.73 2.79
N TYR A 261 -0.91 13.48 3.40
CA TYR A 261 0.39 13.66 2.76
C TYR A 261 0.57 12.72 1.56
N SER A 262 0.22 11.44 1.73
CA SER A 262 0.32 10.43 0.67
C SER A 262 -0.55 10.77 -0.55
N GLN A 263 -1.82 11.16 -0.33
CA GLN A 263 -2.71 11.58 -1.42
C GLN A 263 -2.24 12.88 -2.08
N ALA A 264 -1.75 13.86 -1.30
CA ALA A 264 -1.21 15.10 -1.86
C ALA A 264 0.00 14.85 -2.77
N LEU A 265 0.92 13.96 -2.36
CA LEU A 265 2.05 13.54 -3.21
C LEU A 265 1.58 12.82 -4.49
N LEU A 266 0.70 11.84 -4.38
CA LEU A 266 0.18 11.10 -5.54
C LEU A 266 -0.55 12.03 -6.53
N HIS A 267 -1.33 13.00 -6.04
CA HIS A 267 -1.98 14.01 -6.88
C HIS A 267 -0.98 14.97 -7.56
N LEU A 268 0.09 15.37 -6.86
CA LEU A 268 1.14 16.22 -7.45
C LEU A 268 1.93 15.48 -8.53
N LEU A 269 2.34 14.23 -8.27
CA LEU A 269 3.00 13.37 -9.25
C LEU A 269 2.11 13.13 -10.47
N ALA A 270 0.82 12.81 -10.26
CA ALA A 270 -0.16 12.64 -11.34
C ALA A 270 -0.38 13.90 -12.20
N HIS A 271 -0.08 15.10 -11.68
CA HIS A 271 -0.21 16.37 -12.40
C HIS A 271 1.09 16.83 -13.08
N GLN A 272 2.26 16.47 -12.53
CA GLN A 272 3.58 16.81 -13.09
C GLN A 272 3.98 15.85 -14.22
N GLU A 273 3.70 14.55 -14.04
CA GLU A 273 4.05 13.51 -14.99
C GLU A 273 3.14 13.48 -16.22
N GLN A 274 3.63 12.88 -17.31
CA GLN A 274 2.90 12.76 -18.56
C GLN A 274 2.49 11.30 -18.85
N HIS A 275 1.43 11.14 -19.64
CA HIS A 275 0.97 9.85 -20.16
C HIS A 275 0.77 8.76 -19.08
N GLU A 276 1.57 7.69 -19.13
CA GLU A 276 1.35 6.44 -18.40
C GLU A 276 1.63 6.58 -16.90
N SER A 277 2.70 7.31 -16.53
CA SER A 277 3.03 7.62 -15.13
C SER A 277 1.90 8.39 -14.43
N SER A 278 1.31 9.37 -15.11
CA SER A 278 0.16 10.14 -14.59
C SER A 278 -1.05 9.23 -14.32
N ALA A 279 -1.34 8.29 -15.23
CA ALA A 279 -2.40 7.31 -15.06
C ALA A 279 -2.11 6.33 -13.91
N ALA A 280 -0.85 5.89 -13.74
CA ALA A 280 -0.43 5.01 -12.65
C ALA A 280 -0.60 5.66 -11.27
N PHE A 281 -0.12 6.89 -11.07
CA PHE A 281 -0.30 7.61 -9.81
C PHE A 281 -1.76 7.95 -9.52
N THR A 282 -2.56 8.27 -10.56
CA THR A 282 -4.02 8.44 -10.44
C THR A 282 -4.70 7.14 -10.00
N HIS A 283 -4.29 5.99 -10.57
CA HIS A 283 -4.82 4.68 -10.19
C HIS A 283 -4.45 4.33 -8.73
N LEU A 284 -3.20 4.54 -8.31
CA LEU A 284 -2.76 4.32 -6.93
C LEU A 284 -3.54 5.18 -5.94
N SER A 285 -3.71 6.48 -6.23
CA SER A 285 -4.53 7.39 -5.43
C SER A 285 -5.97 6.87 -5.26
N GLN A 286 -6.59 6.40 -6.35
CA GLN A 286 -7.93 5.82 -6.31
C GLN A 286 -7.98 4.49 -5.55
N SER A 287 -7.06 3.55 -5.79
CA SER A 287 -7.00 2.26 -5.08
C SER A 287 -6.80 2.45 -3.57
N LEU A 288 -5.90 3.36 -3.17
CA LEU A 288 -5.67 3.74 -1.78
C LEU A 288 -6.96 4.31 -1.15
N ARG A 289 -7.65 5.21 -1.86
CA ARG A 289 -8.94 5.77 -1.42
C ARG A 289 -10.01 4.70 -1.22
N LEU A 290 -10.16 3.77 -2.18
CA LEU A 290 -11.13 2.67 -2.08
C LEU A 290 -10.87 1.83 -0.83
N ALA A 291 -9.63 1.38 -0.65
CA ALA A 291 -9.27 0.49 0.45
C ALA A 291 -9.32 1.18 1.84
N VAL A 292 -9.10 2.49 1.91
CA VAL A 292 -9.28 3.29 3.13
C VAL A 292 -10.77 3.50 3.44
N ARG A 293 -11.60 3.76 2.43
CA ARG A 293 -13.06 3.81 2.58
C ARG A 293 -13.66 2.47 3.02
N ASP A 294 -13.10 1.36 2.55
CA ASP A 294 -13.56 0.02 2.93
C ASP A 294 -13.19 -0.34 4.40
N LYS A 295 -12.25 0.40 5.02
CA LYS A 295 -12.02 0.44 6.49
C LYS A 295 -12.99 1.36 7.25
N GLY A 296 -13.91 2.05 6.55
CA GLY A 296 -14.93 2.93 7.13
C GLY A 296 -14.55 4.42 7.26
N GLN A 297 -13.41 4.85 6.70
CA GLN A 297 -12.97 6.26 6.75
C GLN A 297 -13.45 7.05 5.51
N ASP A 298 -14.05 8.22 5.69
CA ASP A 298 -14.46 9.07 4.57
C ASP A 298 -13.39 10.10 4.20
N SER A 299 -12.67 9.84 3.11
CA SER A 299 -11.68 10.75 2.52
C SER A 299 -12.28 11.75 1.53
N THR A 300 -13.55 11.61 1.14
CA THR A 300 -14.15 12.23 -0.05
C THR A 300 -13.95 13.74 -0.15
N TRP A 301 -13.98 14.44 1.00
CA TRP A 301 -13.72 15.87 1.05
C TRP A 301 -12.29 16.24 0.64
N LEU A 302 -11.29 15.46 1.07
CA LEU A 302 -9.88 15.71 0.73
C LEU A 302 -9.67 15.55 -0.78
N ASP A 303 -10.18 14.46 -1.36
CA ASP A 303 -9.95 14.14 -2.77
C ASP A 303 -10.57 15.22 -3.68
N LEU A 304 -11.76 15.73 -3.31
CA LEU A 304 -12.40 16.89 -3.96
C LEU A 304 -11.68 18.23 -3.68
N ALA A 305 -11.01 18.39 -2.55
CA ALA A 305 -10.19 19.56 -2.24
C ALA A 305 -8.87 19.57 -3.04
N LEU A 306 -8.22 18.41 -3.20
CA LEU A 306 -7.03 18.23 -4.04
C LEU A 306 -7.39 18.46 -5.52
N LEU A 307 -8.47 17.84 -6.02
CA LEU A 307 -8.99 18.10 -7.37
C LEU A 307 -9.36 19.57 -7.59
N ARG A 308 -9.82 20.29 -6.56
CA ARG A 308 -10.08 21.74 -6.63
C ARG A 308 -8.77 22.56 -6.66
N ALA A 309 -7.75 22.16 -5.92
CA ALA A 309 -6.45 22.85 -5.89
C ALA A 309 -5.67 22.67 -7.20
N CYS A 310 -5.81 21.53 -7.88
CA CYS A 310 -5.19 21.27 -9.18
C CYS A 310 -6.00 21.78 -10.39
N ALA A 311 -7.15 22.44 -10.18
CA ALA A 311 -8.00 22.94 -11.25
C ALA A 311 -7.79 24.44 -11.53
N GLU A 312 -8.08 24.88 -12.75
CA GLU A 312 -8.17 26.30 -13.11
C GLU A 312 -9.08 27.08 -12.13
N ASP A 313 -8.69 28.30 -11.78
CA ASP A 313 -9.43 29.14 -10.82
C ASP A 313 -10.91 29.30 -11.19
N GLY A 314 -11.79 28.88 -10.28
CA GLY A 314 -13.24 28.92 -10.45
C GLY A 314 -13.85 27.87 -11.39
N ALA A 315 -13.06 26.95 -11.97
CA ALA A 315 -13.58 25.87 -12.81
C ALA A 315 -14.47 24.87 -12.03
N LEU A 316 -14.10 24.58 -10.78
CA LEU A 316 -14.87 23.72 -9.88
C LEU A 316 -15.69 24.56 -8.89
N LYS A 317 -16.96 24.80 -9.23
CA LYS A 317 -17.87 25.67 -8.47
C LYS A 317 -18.38 24.98 -7.18
N PRO A 318 -18.57 25.70 -6.06
CA PRO A 318 -19.00 25.10 -4.79
C PRO A 318 -20.26 24.22 -4.85
N PRO A 319 -21.33 24.52 -5.63
CA PRO A 319 -22.50 23.64 -5.71
C PRO A 319 -22.21 22.26 -6.31
N VAL A 320 -21.18 22.15 -7.17
CA VAL A 320 -20.75 20.86 -7.75
C VAL A 320 -20.05 20.03 -6.67
N VAL A 321 -19.14 20.64 -5.91
CA VAL A 321 -18.47 19.98 -4.76
C VAL A 321 -19.48 19.52 -3.73
N GLN A 322 -20.42 20.40 -3.34
CA GLN A 322 -21.45 20.10 -2.35
C GLN A 322 -22.37 18.96 -2.80
N ALA A 323 -22.78 18.92 -4.08
CA ALA A 323 -23.57 17.83 -4.65
C ALA A 323 -22.80 16.49 -4.63
N MET A 324 -21.50 16.52 -5.00
CA MET A 324 -20.64 15.32 -4.97
C MET A 324 -20.46 14.77 -3.55
N CYS A 325 -20.07 15.60 -2.57
CA CYS A 325 -20.01 15.20 -1.15
C CYS A 325 -21.37 14.67 -0.66
N SER A 326 -22.46 15.40 -0.94
CA SER A 326 -23.82 15.05 -0.50
C SER A 326 -24.28 13.66 -0.95
N MET A 327 -23.84 13.19 -2.12
CA MET A 327 -24.19 11.87 -2.66
C MET A 327 -23.20 10.77 -2.24
N MET A 328 -21.89 11.06 -2.22
CA MET A 328 -20.87 10.09 -1.79
C MET A 328 -20.94 9.78 -0.30
N ASN A 329 -20.99 10.81 0.57
CA ASN A 329 -21.07 10.63 2.02
C ASN A 329 -22.35 9.90 2.47
N LYS A 330 -23.39 9.86 1.63
CA LYS A 330 -24.64 9.10 1.85
C LYS A 330 -24.70 7.81 1.05
N MET A 331 -23.67 7.48 0.28
CA MET A 331 -23.61 6.38 -0.70
C MET A 331 -24.90 6.24 -1.54
N SER A 332 -25.50 7.36 -1.93
CA SER A 332 -26.81 7.37 -2.60
C SER A 332 -27.02 8.62 -3.45
N LEU A 333 -27.47 8.39 -4.70
CA LEU A 333 -27.80 9.46 -5.64
C LEU A 333 -29.17 10.06 -5.33
N ASN A 334 -29.29 11.38 -5.37
CA ASN A 334 -30.58 12.06 -5.28
C ASN A 334 -30.89 12.91 -6.52
N PRO A 335 -32.17 13.05 -6.93
CA PRO A 335 -32.51 13.68 -8.20
C PRO A 335 -32.22 15.20 -8.27
N ALA A 336 -32.03 15.85 -7.11
CA ALA A 336 -31.72 17.27 -7.01
C ALA A 336 -30.24 17.53 -7.30
N ASP A 337 -29.33 16.89 -6.56
CA ASP A 337 -27.88 17.01 -6.76
C ASP A 337 -27.47 16.52 -8.17
N MET A 338 -28.08 15.44 -8.67
CA MET A 338 -27.91 15.00 -10.06
C MET A 338 -28.40 16.04 -11.09
N THR A 339 -29.42 16.84 -10.77
CA THR A 339 -29.85 17.95 -11.64
C THR A 339 -28.87 19.13 -11.55
N VAL A 340 -28.28 19.41 -10.39
CA VAL A 340 -27.22 20.43 -10.21
C VAL A 340 -25.97 20.07 -11.02
N LEU A 341 -25.53 18.82 -10.99
CA LEU A 341 -24.41 18.35 -11.82
C LEU A 341 -24.74 18.48 -13.32
N TYR A 342 -25.89 17.96 -13.76
CA TYR A 342 -26.33 18.04 -15.15
C TYR A 342 -26.38 19.50 -15.67
N GLN A 343 -26.92 20.43 -14.87
CA GLN A 343 -26.94 21.86 -15.19
C GLN A 343 -25.56 22.50 -15.30
N HIS A 344 -24.50 21.90 -14.74
CA HIS A 344 -23.13 22.40 -14.83
C HIS A 344 -22.35 21.78 -16.00
N PHE A 345 -22.45 20.47 -16.23
CA PHE A 345 -21.79 19.81 -17.35
C PHE A 345 -22.43 20.12 -18.72
N THR A 346 -23.64 20.66 -18.76
CA THR A 346 -24.26 21.20 -19.99
C THR A 346 -23.83 22.62 -20.35
N GLN A 347 -23.12 23.36 -19.47
CA GLN A 347 -22.68 24.73 -19.73
C GLN A 347 -21.54 24.80 -20.78
N ASN A 348 -21.36 25.98 -21.39
CA ASN A 348 -20.26 26.28 -22.32
C ASN A 348 -18.87 26.22 -21.67
N LYS A 349 -18.81 26.40 -20.34
CA LYS A 349 -17.62 26.18 -19.50
C LYS A 349 -17.97 25.14 -18.42
N PRO A 350 -17.92 23.84 -18.76
CA PRO A 350 -18.20 22.77 -17.82
C PRO A 350 -17.06 22.62 -16.79
N PRO A 351 -17.33 21.95 -15.64
CA PRO A 351 -16.28 21.52 -14.72
C PRO A 351 -15.29 20.54 -15.38
N PRO A 352 -14.12 20.28 -14.77
CA PRO A 352 -13.22 19.21 -15.19
C PRO A 352 -13.92 17.84 -15.18
N VAL A 353 -13.70 17.03 -16.21
CA VAL A 353 -14.36 15.71 -16.36
C VAL A 353 -13.98 14.73 -15.24
N ALA A 354 -12.78 14.90 -14.67
CA ALA A 354 -12.29 14.11 -13.53
C ALA A 354 -13.28 14.04 -12.35
N VAL A 355 -14.03 15.13 -12.11
CA VAL A 355 -15.00 15.23 -11.00
C VAL A 355 -16.13 14.19 -11.10
N ILE A 356 -16.51 13.76 -12.31
CA ILE A 356 -17.53 12.73 -12.54
C ILE A 356 -16.95 11.40 -13.05
N ARG A 357 -15.62 11.27 -13.11
CA ARG A 357 -14.89 9.99 -13.26
C ARG A 357 -14.55 9.33 -11.93
N ASP A 358 -15.03 9.91 -10.84
CA ASP A 358 -14.97 9.39 -9.47
C ASP A 358 -15.54 7.96 -9.37
N PRO A 359 -14.79 6.94 -8.89
CA PRO A 359 -15.14 5.52 -9.11
C PRO A 359 -16.46 4.95 -8.55
N LEU A 360 -16.81 5.03 -7.25
CA LEU A 360 -17.29 6.29 -6.70
C LEU A 360 -18.68 6.60 -7.26
N PHE A 361 -18.87 7.84 -7.65
CA PHE A 361 -20.02 8.34 -8.38
C PHE A 361 -20.41 7.44 -9.58
N VAL A 362 -19.43 6.93 -10.34
CA VAL A 362 -19.70 6.07 -11.51
C VAL A 362 -20.39 4.77 -11.10
N GLU A 363 -19.92 4.08 -10.05
CA GLU A 363 -20.57 2.86 -9.55
C GLU A 363 -21.97 3.13 -9.00
N LEU A 364 -22.19 4.25 -8.31
CA LEU A 364 -23.53 4.66 -7.87
C LEU A 364 -24.48 4.93 -9.04
N VAL A 365 -23.99 5.52 -10.15
CA VAL A 365 -24.78 5.79 -11.36
C VAL A 365 -25.03 4.52 -12.16
N MET A 366 -24.05 3.61 -12.25
CA MET A 366 -24.23 2.28 -12.83
C MET A 366 -25.29 1.49 -12.06
N ASP A 367 -25.24 1.49 -10.73
CA ASP A 367 -26.21 0.76 -9.91
C ASP A 367 -27.63 1.27 -10.13
N ALA A 368 -27.83 2.60 -10.14
CA ALA A 368 -29.13 3.22 -10.38
C ALA A 368 -29.68 2.98 -11.80
N LEU A 369 -28.84 2.65 -12.79
CA LEU A 369 -29.24 2.42 -14.18
C LEU A 369 -29.32 0.93 -14.56
N PHE A 370 -28.49 0.06 -13.99
CA PHE A 370 -28.33 -1.34 -14.42
C PHE A 370 -28.75 -2.39 -13.38
N ARG A 371 -29.00 -2.03 -12.11
CA ARG A 371 -29.44 -3.00 -11.09
C ARG A 371 -30.79 -3.66 -11.49
N PRO A 372 -30.85 -5.01 -11.61
CA PRO A 372 -32.10 -5.73 -11.81
C PRO A 372 -33.11 -5.42 -10.70
N LYS A 373 -34.38 -5.24 -11.05
CA LYS A 373 -35.48 -4.97 -10.10
C LYS A 373 -35.26 -3.71 -9.22
N GLY A 374 -34.32 -2.83 -9.59
CA GLY A 374 -33.93 -1.64 -8.83
C GLY A 374 -35.01 -0.55 -8.74
N VAL A 375 -34.74 0.46 -7.92
CA VAL A 375 -35.64 1.63 -7.77
C VAL A 375 -35.72 2.39 -9.09
N LYS A 376 -36.87 2.31 -9.78
CA LYS A 376 -37.06 2.95 -11.08
C LYS A 376 -36.92 4.48 -10.96
N ILE A 377 -35.86 5.03 -11.57
CA ILE A 377 -35.64 6.48 -11.68
C ILE A 377 -36.82 7.13 -12.42
N HIS A 378 -37.32 8.26 -11.91
CA HIS A 378 -38.39 9.01 -12.57
C HIS A 378 -38.01 9.44 -13.99
N ALA A 379 -38.94 9.39 -14.94
CA ALA A 379 -38.69 9.63 -16.36
C ALA A 379 -37.97 10.96 -16.62
N ASP A 380 -38.40 12.05 -15.97
CA ASP A 380 -37.80 13.39 -16.09
C ASP A 380 -36.35 13.51 -15.58
N HIS A 381 -35.84 12.49 -14.89
CA HIS A 381 -34.49 12.45 -14.35
C HIS A 381 -33.60 11.40 -15.01
N ARG A 382 -34.13 10.29 -15.55
CA ARG A 382 -33.34 9.25 -16.24
C ARG A 382 -32.37 9.82 -17.29
N PRO A 383 -32.75 10.75 -18.20
CA PRO A 383 -31.84 11.31 -19.19
C PRO A 383 -30.64 12.07 -18.59
N LYS A 384 -30.78 12.62 -17.38
CA LYS A 384 -29.70 13.35 -16.69
C LYS A 384 -28.63 12.39 -16.17
N TYR A 385 -29.05 11.23 -15.66
CA TYR A 385 -28.15 10.17 -15.17
C TYR A 385 -27.38 9.56 -16.35
N LEU A 386 -28.10 9.22 -17.43
CA LEU A 386 -27.51 8.71 -18.67
C LEU A 386 -26.53 9.72 -19.32
N TYR A 387 -26.91 11.00 -19.38
CA TYR A 387 -26.02 12.05 -19.89
C TYR A 387 -24.74 12.16 -19.05
N LEU A 388 -24.84 12.19 -17.71
CA LEU A 388 -23.66 12.29 -16.83
C LEU A 388 -22.75 11.06 -16.95
N LEU A 389 -23.31 9.85 -17.05
CA LEU A 389 -22.53 8.63 -17.26
C LEU A 389 -21.83 8.62 -18.63
N ALA A 390 -22.56 8.98 -19.69
CA ALA A 390 -21.99 9.09 -21.04
C ALA A 390 -20.93 10.20 -21.11
N TYR A 391 -21.10 11.30 -20.37
CA TYR A 391 -20.12 12.38 -20.28
C TYR A 391 -18.83 11.89 -19.62
N ALA A 392 -18.94 11.16 -18.50
CA ALA A 392 -17.79 10.57 -17.82
C ALA A 392 -17.02 9.60 -18.73
N SER A 393 -17.70 8.76 -19.51
CA SER A 393 -17.03 7.77 -20.37
C SER A 393 -16.52 8.29 -21.71
N SER A 394 -17.22 9.21 -22.38
CA SER A 394 -16.91 9.63 -23.76
C SER A 394 -16.18 10.97 -23.91
N VAL A 395 -16.27 11.88 -22.95
CA VAL A 395 -15.73 13.25 -23.13
C VAL A 395 -14.22 13.26 -22.93
N ALA A 396 -13.49 13.42 -24.02
CA ALA A 396 -12.05 13.64 -24.01
C ALA A 396 -11.74 15.07 -23.52
N GLU A 397 -10.83 15.20 -22.57
CA GLU A 397 -10.38 16.48 -22.00
C GLU A 397 -8.88 16.65 -22.26
N THR A 398 -8.47 17.83 -22.74
CA THR A 398 -7.05 18.16 -22.97
C THR A 398 -6.78 19.61 -22.56
N VAL A 399 -5.63 19.87 -21.97
CA VAL A 399 -5.17 21.24 -21.69
C VAL A 399 -4.27 21.70 -22.84
N ARG A 400 -4.63 22.81 -23.49
CA ARG A 400 -3.80 23.44 -24.53
C ARG A 400 -3.56 24.90 -24.17
N ASN A 401 -2.30 25.34 -24.15
CA ASN A 401 -1.90 26.70 -23.79
C ASN A 401 -2.49 27.19 -22.45
N GLY A 402 -2.59 26.30 -21.45
CA GLY A 402 -3.18 26.61 -20.14
C GLY A 402 -4.71 26.76 -20.13
N GLN A 403 -5.41 26.28 -21.17
CA GLN A 403 -6.88 26.24 -21.20
C GLN A 403 -7.41 24.82 -21.45
N ARG A 404 -8.34 24.37 -20.61
CA ARG A 404 -9.08 23.11 -20.74
C ARG A 404 -10.03 23.15 -21.94
N MET A 405 -9.79 22.25 -22.90
CA MET A 405 -10.68 21.94 -24.01
C MET A 405 -11.31 20.55 -23.81
N GLN A 406 -12.60 20.41 -24.11
CA GLN A 406 -13.33 19.13 -24.04
C GLN A 406 -14.00 18.83 -25.39
N SER A 407 -13.81 17.62 -25.93
CA SER A 407 -14.58 17.14 -27.10
C SER A 407 -15.76 16.27 -26.66
N ARG A 408 -16.86 16.35 -27.40
CA ARG A 408 -18.14 15.66 -27.12
C ARG A 408 -18.63 14.82 -28.30
N GLU A 409 -17.75 14.46 -29.24
CA GLU A 409 -18.11 13.84 -30.53
C GLU A 409 -18.85 12.51 -30.40
N GLU A 410 -18.45 11.63 -29.47
CA GLU A 410 -19.09 10.33 -29.25
C GLU A 410 -20.30 10.39 -28.28
N LEU A 411 -20.50 11.51 -27.58
CA LEU A 411 -21.35 11.62 -26.39
C LEU A 411 -22.78 11.12 -26.61
N ASP A 412 -23.43 11.55 -27.69
CA ASP A 412 -24.80 11.13 -27.97
C ASP A 412 -24.89 9.65 -28.37
N THR A 413 -23.90 9.12 -29.10
CA THR A 413 -23.81 7.70 -29.46
C THR A 413 -23.63 6.82 -28.23
N THR A 414 -22.74 7.18 -27.31
CA THR A 414 -22.53 6.47 -26.04
C THR A 414 -23.78 6.54 -25.16
N LYS A 415 -24.41 7.72 -25.07
CA LYS A 415 -25.68 7.94 -24.32
C LYS A 415 -26.81 7.06 -24.86
N ASP A 416 -26.99 7.00 -26.18
CA ASP A 416 -28.04 6.21 -26.82
C ASP A 416 -27.77 4.70 -26.72
N ALA A 417 -26.50 4.26 -26.69
CA ALA A 417 -26.15 2.88 -26.40
C ALA A 417 -26.45 2.51 -24.93
N LEU A 418 -26.09 3.38 -23.99
CA LEU A 418 -26.36 3.21 -22.55
C LEU A 418 -27.86 3.17 -22.24
N ASP A 419 -28.68 4.03 -22.86
CA ASP A 419 -30.14 4.03 -22.60
C ASP A 419 -30.79 2.74 -23.10
N ARG A 420 -30.51 2.31 -24.34
CA ARG A 420 -31.05 1.06 -24.91
C ARG A 420 -30.70 -0.17 -24.06
N MET A 421 -29.46 -0.30 -23.60
CA MET A 421 -29.05 -1.46 -22.79
C MET A 421 -29.60 -1.37 -21.35
N SER A 422 -29.60 -0.19 -20.74
CA SER A 422 -30.21 -0.01 -19.40
C SER A 422 -31.74 -0.12 -19.40
N GLN A 423 -32.42 0.06 -20.54
CA GLN A 423 -33.84 -0.28 -20.70
C GLN A 423 -34.00 -1.81 -20.72
N LEU A 424 -33.25 -2.51 -21.58
CA LEU A 424 -33.25 -3.98 -21.68
C LEU A 424 -33.02 -4.67 -20.32
N CYS A 425 -32.04 -4.20 -19.54
CA CYS A 425 -31.76 -4.70 -18.19
C CYS A 425 -32.94 -4.50 -17.20
N GLN A 426 -33.60 -3.34 -17.24
CA GLN A 426 -34.68 -2.98 -16.31
C GLN A 426 -36.04 -3.60 -16.66
N GLU A 427 -36.30 -3.85 -17.94
CA GLU A 427 -37.53 -4.49 -18.42
C GLU A 427 -37.47 -6.01 -18.21
N ARG A 428 -36.32 -6.63 -18.49
CA ARG A 428 -36.12 -8.09 -18.47
C ARG A 428 -35.57 -8.63 -17.15
N SER A 429 -35.84 -7.94 -16.04
CA SER A 429 -35.40 -8.29 -14.67
C SER A 429 -36.14 -9.51 -14.05
N GLY A 430 -36.54 -10.50 -14.85
CA GLY A 430 -37.22 -11.72 -14.42
C GLY A 430 -36.68 -12.95 -15.15
N GLY A 431 -36.67 -14.11 -14.49
CA GLY A 431 -36.03 -15.34 -14.98
C GLY A 431 -36.63 -15.95 -16.26
N GLU A 432 -37.68 -15.35 -16.82
CA GLU A 432 -38.30 -15.75 -18.09
C GLU A 432 -37.67 -15.00 -19.29
N GLY A 433 -36.84 -13.97 -19.05
CA GLY A 433 -36.30 -13.08 -20.10
C GLY A 433 -35.11 -13.62 -20.92
N SER A 434 -34.58 -14.81 -20.59
CA SER A 434 -33.40 -15.40 -21.27
C SER A 434 -33.62 -15.59 -22.78
N HIS A 435 -34.82 -15.99 -23.19
CA HIS A 435 -35.17 -16.15 -24.60
C HIS A 435 -35.24 -14.81 -25.36
N GLU A 436 -35.60 -13.71 -24.71
CA GLU A 436 -35.62 -12.39 -25.34
C GLU A 436 -34.21 -11.78 -25.45
N ILE A 437 -33.32 -12.08 -24.52
CA ILE A 437 -31.90 -11.71 -24.60
C ILE A 437 -31.24 -12.37 -25.81
N LEU A 438 -31.56 -13.65 -26.09
CA LEU A 438 -31.12 -14.34 -27.31
C LEU A 438 -31.56 -13.65 -28.61
N MET A 439 -32.75 -13.03 -28.65
CA MET A 439 -33.24 -12.32 -29.84
C MET A 439 -32.52 -10.98 -30.09
N GLU A 440 -32.04 -10.32 -29.04
CA GLU A 440 -31.29 -9.05 -29.13
C GLU A 440 -29.77 -9.24 -29.18
N LEU A 441 -29.27 -10.48 -29.20
CA LEU A 441 -27.85 -10.80 -29.04
C LEU A 441 -26.89 -10.03 -30.00
N PRO A 442 -27.19 -9.85 -31.31
CA PRO A 442 -26.32 -9.06 -32.20
C PRO A 442 -26.27 -7.58 -31.83
N GLN A 443 -27.40 -7.03 -31.33
CA GLN A 443 -27.50 -5.66 -30.84
C GLN A 443 -26.71 -5.48 -29.54
N ILE A 444 -26.77 -6.48 -28.64
CA ILE A 444 -26.00 -6.53 -27.40
C ILE A 444 -24.50 -6.61 -27.72
N PHE A 445 -24.04 -7.52 -28.59
CA PHE A 445 -22.63 -7.62 -29.00
C PHE A 445 -22.11 -6.34 -29.67
N HIS A 446 -22.94 -5.63 -30.45
CA HIS A 446 -22.55 -4.32 -30.97
C HIS A 446 -22.43 -3.26 -29.87
N ALA A 447 -23.36 -3.24 -28.90
CA ALA A 447 -23.36 -2.28 -27.80
C ALA A 447 -22.25 -2.56 -26.76
N LEU A 448 -21.88 -3.83 -26.54
CA LEU A 448 -20.79 -4.24 -25.65
C LEU A 448 -19.42 -3.70 -26.07
N LYS A 449 -19.25 -3.19 -27.29
CA LYS A 449 -17.99 -2.54 -27.72
C LYS A 449 -17.73 -1.21 -27.02
N PHE A 450 -18.73 -0.57 -26.42
CA PHE A 450 -18.56 0.63 -25.62
C PHE A 450 -18.18 0.26 -24.17
N PRO A 451 -17.02 0.68 -23.62
CA PRO A 451 -16.57 0.26 -22.28
C PRO A 451 -17.56 0.56 -21.14
N SER A 452 -18.27 1.70 -21.19
CA SER A 452 -19.30 2.02 -20.20
C SER A 452 -20.56 1.15 -20.32
N VAL A 453 -20.86 0.64 -21.51
CA VAL A 453 -21.95 -0.33 -21.70
C VAL A 453 -21.51 -1.70 -21.17
N ALA A 454 -20.30 -2.16 -21.51
CA ALA A 454 -19.75 -3.41 -20.99
C ALA A 454 -19.68 -3.42 -19.45
N ALA A 455 -19.25 -2.32 -18.83
CA ALA A 455 -19.23 -2.17 -17.37
C ALA A 455 -20.65 -2.18 -16.74
N GLY A 456 -21.63 -1.53 -17.37
CA GLY A 456 -23.03 -1.57 -16.94
C GLY A 456 -23.66 -2.96 -17.08
N MET A 457 -23.41 -3.63 -18.21
CA MET A 457 -23.84 -5.01 -18.46
C MET A 457 -23.17 -5.99 -17.48
N LEU A 458 -21.89 -5.83 -17.16
CA LEU A 458 -21.18 -6.63 -16.14
C LEU A 458 -21.81 -6.45 -14.74
N HIS A 459 -22.20 -5.23 -14.37
CA HIS A 459 -22.91 -4.96 -13.11
C HIS A 459 -24.28 -5.64 -13.08
N TRP A 460 -25.05 -5.55 -14.18
CA TRP A 460 -26.33 -6.23 -14.34
C TRP A 460 -26.20 -7.77 -14.29
N ILE A 461 -25.20 -8.35 -14.97
CA ILE A 461 -24.88 -9.78 -14.92
C ILE A 461 -24.52 -10.19 -13.48
N ARG A 462 -23.63 -9.44 -12.81
CA ARG A 462 -23.27 -9.69 -11.40
C ARG A 462 -24.50 -9.74 -10.52
N CYS A 463 -25.36 -8.72 -10.54
CA CYS A 463 -26.56 -8.69 -9.72
C CYS A 463 -27.59 -9.77 -10.08
N THR A 464 -27.62 -10.25 -11.33
CA THR A 464 -28.56 -11.29 -11.80
C THR A 464 -28.08 -12.70 -11.41
N VAL A 465 -26.82 -13.03 -11.70
CA VAL A 465 -26.24 -14.36 -11.47
C VAL A 465 -25.99 -14.63 -9.98
N THR A 466 -25.76 -13.56 -9.19
CA THR A 466 -25.64 -13.67 -7.72
C THR A 466 -26.98 -13.84 -6.99
N GLU A 467 -28.15 -13.83 -7.66
CA GLU A 467 -29.41 -14.19 -6.99
C GLU A 467 -29.37 -15.65 -6.49
N ALA A 468 -29.97 -15.91 -5.33
CA ALA A 468 -29.85 -17.21 -4.62
C ALA A 468 -30.51 -18.39 -5.36
N ASP A 469 -31.47 -18.12 -6.23
CA ASP A 469 -32.20 -19.12 -7.01
C ASP A 469 -31.83 -19.11 -8.51
N TYR A 470 -30.89 -18.25 -8.93
CA TYR A 470 -30.54 -18.06 -10.35
C TYR A 470 -30.23 -19.38 -11.08
N PHE A 471 -29.31 -20.17 -10.52
CA PHE A 471 -28.89 -21.48 -11.07
C PHE A 471 -29.87 -22.64 -10.81
N LYS A 472 -30.99 -22.37 -10.12
CA LYS A 472 -32.13 -23.30 -10.00
C LYS A 472 -33.15 -23.05 -11.11
N LEU A 473 -33.28 -21.79 -11.51
CA LEU A 473 -34.13 -21.34 -12.62
C LEU A 473 -33.46 -21.53 -13.99
N HIS A 474 -32.12 -21.48 -14.05
CA HIS A 474 -31.31 -21.74 -15.24
C HIS A 474 -30.51 -23.05 -15.07
N PRO A 475 -31.11 -24.22 -15.35
CA PRO A 475 -30.42 -25.52 -15.31
C PRO A 475 -29.61 -25.82 -16.59
N GLU A 476 -29.57 -24.89 -17.54
CA GLU A 476 -28.74 -24.97 -18.75
C GLU A 476 -27.23 -24.93 -18.38
N SER A 477 -26.42 -25.75 -19.06
CA SER A 477 -25.00 -25.94 -18.71
C SER A 477 -24.16 -24.67 -18.86
N VAL A 478 -24.47 -23.83 -19.84
CA VAL A 478 -23.86 -22.49 -20.02
C VAL A 478 -24.99 -21.46 -20.11
N PRO A 479 -25.41 -20.85 -18.99
CA PRO A 479 -26.39 -19.78 -19.02
C PRO A 479 -25.88 -18.57 -19.80
N ILE A 480 -26.76 -17.95 -20.61
CA ILE A 480 -26.38 -16.84 -21.52
C ILE A 480 -25.62 -15.70 -20.83
N HIS A 481 -25.94 -15.40 -19.57
CA HIS A 481 -25.26 -14.39 -18.78
C HIS A 481 -23.75 -14.66 -18.58
N LEU A 482 -23.32 -15.92 -18.59
CA LEU A 482 -21.89 -16.28 -18.54
C LEU A 482 -21.22 -16.14 -19.90
N ALA A 483 -21.89 -16.48 -21.00
CA ALA A 483 -21.38 -16.24 -22.36
C ALA A 483 -21.23 -14.74 -22.67
N LEU A 484 -22.05 -13.88 -22.05
CA LEU A 484 -21.85 -12.42 -22.11
C LEU A 484 -20.59 -11.95 -21.34
N LEU A 485 -20.11 -12.71 -20.34
CA LEU A 485 -18.82 -12.41 -19.69
C LEU A 485 -17.65 -12.68 -20.63
N ASP A 486 -17.71 -13.72 -21.47
CA ASP A 486 -16.68 -14.02 -22.47
C ASP A 486 -16.53 -12.88 -23.49
N GLU A 487 -17.64 -12.34 -24.00
CA GLU A 487 -17.64 -11.19 -24.92
C GLU A 487 -17.13 -9.92 -24.23
N ILE A 488 -17.50 -9.69 -22.96
CA ILE A 488 -16.99 -8.56 -22.16
C ILE A 488 -15.46 -8.68 -21.96
N ALA A 489 -14.96 -9.87 -21.61
CA ALA A 489 -13.53 -10.12 -21.43
C ALA A 489 -12.75 -10.01 -22.75
N THR A 490 -13.33 -10.46 -23.86
CA THR A 490 -12.71 -10.38 -25.20
C THR A 490 -12.55 -8.93 -25.68
N ASN A 491 -13.53 -8.06 -25.40
CA ASN A 491 -13.48 -6.66 -25.84
C ASN A 491 -12.75 -5.73 -24.85
N HIS A 492 -12.69 -6.04 -23.53
CA HIS A 492 -12.25 -5.08 -22.50
C HIS A 492 -11.27 -5.66 -21.47
N PRO A 493 -9.95 -5.59 -21.72
CA PRO A 493 -8.92 -6.00 -20.75
C PRO A 493 -9.03 -5.30 -19.38
N LEU A 494 -9.41 -4.02 -19.36
CA LEU A 494 -9.59 -3.26 -18.11
C LEU A 494 -10.80 -3.72 -17.27
N LEU A 495 -11.66 -4.59 -17.79
CA LEU A 495 -12.74 -5.23 -17.03
C LEU A 495 -12.36 -6.62 -16.52
N HIS A 496 -11.22 -7.20 -16.95
CA HIS A 496 -10.79 -8.54 -16.53
C HIS A 496 -10.82 -8.73 -15.00
N PRO A 497 -10.26 -7.85 -14.14
CA PRO A 497 -10.28 -8.07 -12.69
C PRO A 497 -11.71 -8.11 -12.10
N LYS A 498 -12.67 -7.40 -12.71
CA LYS A 498 -14.07 -7.41 -12.28
C LYS A 498 -14.84 -8.64 -12.80
N VAL A 499 -14.49 -9.17 -13.97
CA VAL A 499 -15.02 -10.45 -14.47
C VAL A 499 -14.46 -11.62 -13.67
N PHE A 500 -13.14 -11.65 -13.46
CA PHE A 500 -12.44 -12.66 -12.67
C PHE A 500 -13.01 -12.76 -11.25
N LYS A 501 -13.10 -11.63 -10.54
CA LYS A 501 -13.69 -11.58 -9.19
C LYS A 501 -15.13 -12.10 -9.15
N LEU A 502 -15.94 -11.89 -10.20
CA LEU A 502 -17.28 -12.47 -10.28
C LEU A 502 -17.21 -13.99 -10.48
N LEU A 503 -16.33 -14.50 -11.33
CA LEU A 503 -16.18 -15.94 -11.56
C LEU A 503 -15.69 -16.66 -10.28
N THR A 504 -14.74 -16.09 -9.54
CA THR A 504 -14.31 -16.65 -8.25
C THR A 504 -15.40 -16.54 -7.17
N GLU A 505 -16.08 -15.38 -7.04
CA GLU A 505 -17.23 -15.20 -6.13
C GLU A 505 -18.35 -16.25 -6.37
N LEU A 506 -18.53 -16.69 -7.62
CA LEU A 506 -19.51 -17.73 -7.99
C LEU A 506 -18.98 -19.16 -7.79
N PHE A 507 -17.71 -19.42 -8.13
CA PHE A 507 -17.07 -20.71 -7.92
C PHE A 507 -17.03 -21.08 -6.43
N ASP A 508 -16.59 -20.15 -5.57
CA ASP A 508 -16.50 -20.35 -4.13
C ASP A 508 -17.90 -20.58 -3.52
N ARG A 509 -18.91 -19.84 -3.99
CA ARG A 509 -20.30 -19.95 -3.50
C ARG A 509 -20.94 -21.30 -3.82
N GLU A 510 -20.80 -21.78 -5.06
CA GLU A 510 -21.38 -23.08 -5.42
C GLU A 510 -20.60 -24.23 -4.77
N THR A 511 -19.27 -24.09 -4.59
CA THR A 511 -18.43 -25.07 -3.86
C THR A 511 -18.79 -25.16 -2.37
N ALA A 512 -19.20 -24.06 -1.75
CA ALA A 512 -19.76 -24.03 -0.39
C ALA A 512 -21.27 -24.39 -0.33
N GLY A 513 -21.90 -24.75 -1.45
CA GLY A 513 -23.35 -24.90 -1.59
C GLY A 513 -23.88 -26.31 -1.31
N ASP A 514 -24.32 -26.56 -0.06
CA ASP A 514 -24.90 -27.83 0.45
C ASP A 514 -26.29 -28.20 -0.15
N GLY A 515 -26.54 -27.90 -1.42
CA GLY A 515 -27.87 -27.98 -2.05
C GLY A 515 -27.93 -28.49 -3.49
N ALA A 516 -26.80 -28.87 -4.10
CA ALA A 516 -26.73 -29.42 -5.45
C ALA A 516 -26.43 -30.93 -5.45
N VAL A 517 -26.91 -31.65 -6.46
CA VAL A 517 -26.43 -33.01 -6.75
C VAL A 517 -25.01 -32.90 -7.27
N GLY A 518 -24.07 -33.68 -6.72
CA GLY A 518 -22.62 -33.53 -6.99
C GLY A 518 -22.23 -33.56 -8.48
N GLU A 519 -22.97 -34.30 -9.31
CA GLU A 519 -22.78 -34.32 -10.77
C GLU A 519 -23.07 -32.95 -11.41
N LEU A 520 -24.21 -32.33 -11.07
CA LEU A 520 -24.60 -30.99 -11.53
C LEU A 520 -23.68 -29.89 -10.97
N LEU A 521 -23.19 -30.06 -9.73
CA LEU A 521 -22.20 -29.17 -9.13
C LEU A 521 -20.88 -29.23 -9.92
N MET A 522 -20.39 -30.43 -10.22
CA MET A 522 -19.15 -30.63 -10.98
C MET A 522 -19.26 -30.09 -12.42
N GLU A 523 -20.40 -30.29 -13.10
CA GLU A 523 -20.64 -29.68 -14.41
C GLU A 523 -20.61 -28.15 -14.35
N ARG A 524 -21.20 -27.54 -13.32
CA ARG A 524 -21.20 -26.08 -13.13
C ARG A 524 -19.82 -25.52 -12.79
N GLN A 525 -19.06 -26.22 -11.95
CA GLN A 525 -17.66 -25.87 -11.65
C GLN A 525 -16.79 -25.93 -12.91
N LYS A 526 -17.00 -26.91 -13.81
CA LYS A 526 -16.38 -26.92 -15.13
C LYS A 526 -16.80 -25.71 -15.96
N THR A 527 -18.10 -25.38 -16.05
CA THR A 527 -18.57 -24.18 -16.77
C THR A 527 -17.86 -22.91 -16.28
N PHE A 528 -17.57 -22.76 -14.98
CA PHE A 528 -16.78 -21.62 -14.48
C PHE A 528 -15.30 -21.71 -14.88
N ILE A 529 -14.70 -22.90 -14.83
CA ILE A 529 -13.34 -23.16 -15.31
C ILE A 529 -13.21 -22.81 -16.80
N ASP A 530 -14.18 -23.14 -17.65
CA ASP A 530 -14.19 -22.75 -19.07
C ASP A 530 -14.11 -21.23 -19.25
N ARG A 531 -14.81 -20.45 -18.41
CA ARG A 531 -14.77 -18.97 -18.44
C ARG A 531 -13.41 -18.46 -17.95
N LEU A 532 -12.79 -19.13 -16.97
CA LEU A 532 -11.44 -18.84 -16.49
C LEU A 532 -10.37 -19.17 -17.55
N VAL A 533 -10.51 -20.28 -18.28
CA VAL A 533 -9.66 -20.65 -19.42
C VAL A 533 -9.85 -19.66 -20.58
N HIS A 534 -11.08 -19.20 -20.84
CA HIS A 534 -11.31 -18.11 -21.78
C HIS A 534 -10.62 -16.81 -21.34
N MET A 535 -10.72 -16.44 -20.05
CA MET A 535 -9.99 -15.30 -19.48
C MET A 535 -8.47 -15.42 -19.63
N LEU A 536 -7.91 -16.62 -19.43
CA LEU A 536 -6.50 -16.92 -19.69
C LEU A 536 -6.16 -16.70 -21.18
N SER A 537 -7.01 -17.17 -22.10
CA SER A 537 -6.82 -17.03 -23.55
C SER A 537 -6.83 -15.57 -24.05
N VAL A 538 -7.58 -14.68 -23.39
CA VAL A 538 -7.61 -13.24 -23.70
C VAL A 538 -6.58 -12.41 -22.93
N GLY A 539 -5.62 -13.06 -22.28
CA GLY A 539 -4.43 -12.44 -21.68
C GLY A 539 -4.44 -12.31 -20.15
N PHE A 540 -5.50 -12.71 -19.45
CA PHE A 540 -5.57 -12.64 -17.98
C PHE A 540 -5.00 -13.91 -17.31
N ALA A 541 -3.90 -14.43 -17.85
CA ALA A 541 -3.39 -15.77 -17.52
C ALA A 541 -2.94 -15.92 -16.06
N LEU A 542 -2.02 -15.06 -15.60
CA LEU A 542 -1.33 -15.27 -14.33
C LEU A 542 -2.27 -15.27 -13.10
N PRO A 543 -3.23 -14.32 -12.93
CA PRO A 543 -4.20 -14.39 -11.83
C PRO A 543 -5.07 -15.65 -11.85
N VAL A 544 -5.47 -16.13 -13.04
CA VAL A 544 -6.24 -17.38 -13.20
C VAL A 544 -5.40 -18.57 -12.75
N THR A 545 -4.15 -18.67 -13.20
CA THR A 545 -3.25 -19.77 -12.82
C THR A 545 -2.90 -19.73 -11.34
N GLU A 546 -2.67 -18.55 -10.75
CA GLU A 546 -2.45 -18.36 -9.31
C GLU A 546 -3.68 -18.82 -8.49
N PHE A 547 -4.90 -18.45 -8.88
CA PHE A 547 -6.13 -18.89 -8.23
C PHE A 547 -6.30 -20.41 -8.29
N MET A 548 -6.15 -21.02 -9.48
CA MET A 548 -6.27 -22.48 -9.63
C MET A 548 -5.19 -23.23 -8.84
N ALA A 549 -3.98 -22.70 -8.74
CA ALA A 549 -2.91 -23.23 -7.89
C ALA A 549 -3.17 -23.03 -6.39
N ARG A 550 -3.87 -21.96 -5.99
CA ARG A 550 -4.26 -21.68 -4.60
C ARG A 550 -5.36 -22.64 -4.13
N ILE A 551 -6.47 -22.76 -4.85
CA ILE A 551 -7.58 -23.66 -4.45
C ILE A 551 -7.17 -25.14 -4.43
N PHE A 552 -6.19 -25.55 -5.26
CA PHE A 552 -5.57 -26.87 -5.18
C PHE A 552 -4.75 -27.05 -3.90
N ARG A 553 -3.82 -26.13 -3.64
CA ARG A 553 -2.93 -26.13 -2.45
C ARG A 553 -3.72 -26.12 -1.14
N ASP A 554 -4.82 -25.38 -1.11
CA ASP A 554 -5.68 -25.21 0.06
C ASP A 554 -6.72 -26.35 0.21
N GLY A 555 -6.73 -27.32 -0.71
CA GLY A 555 -7.63 -28.49 -0.68
C GLY A 555 -9.12 -28.16 -0.94
N GLN A 556 -9.41 -27.03 -1.59
CA GLN A 556 -10.76 -26.50 -1.79
C GLN A 556 -11.44 -27.02 -3.07
N ALA A 557 -10.69 -27.61 -4.00
CA ALA A 557 -11.20 -28.13 -5.27
C ALA A 557 -10.72 -29.55 -5.56
N ASP A 558 -11.60 -30.38 -6.13
CA ASP A 558 -11.27 -31.74 -6.54
C ASP A 558 -10.13 -31.79 -7.56
N ILE A 559 -9.23 -32.76 -7.40
CA ILE A 559 -8.13 -33.07 -8.32
C ILE A 559 -8.60 -33.23 -9.77
N SER A 560 -9.84 -33.71 -9.97
CA SER A 560 -10.46 -33.87 -11.29
C SER A 560 -10.83 -32.53 -11.96
N LEU A 561 -11.12 -31.48 -11.20
CA LEU A 561 -11.34 -30.12 -11.69
C LEU A 561 -10.02 -29.42 -12.02
N ILE A 562 -8.99 -29.61 -11.19
CA ILE A 562 -7.64 -29.08 -11.45
C ILE A 562 -7.03 -29.73 -12.69
N ARG A 563 -7.17 -31.06 -12.83
CA ARG A 563 -6.81 -31.79 -14.07
C ARG A 563 -7.56 -31.24 -15.28
N TYR A 564 -8.85 -30.92 -15.14
CA TYR A 564 -9.66 -30.37 -16.22
C TYR A 564 -9.11 -29.01 -16.69
N PHE A 565 -8.95 -28.06 -15.76
CA PHE A 565 -8.33 -26.76 -16.04
C PHE A 565 -6.95 -26.88 -16.70
N ALA A 566 -6.07 -27.75 -16.16
CA ALA A 566 -4.74 -27.95 -16.71
C ALA A 566 -4.76 -28.60 -18.11
N THR A 567 -5.76 -29.46 -18.38
CA THR A 567 -5.96 -30.05 -19.71
C THR A 567 -6.35 -28.98 -20.72
N GLU A 568 -7.45 -28.26 -20.47
CA GLU A 568 -7.96 -27.22 -21.36
C GLU A 568 -6.92 -26.10 -21.58
N THR A 569 -6.15 -25.73 -20.54
CA THR A 569 -5.05 -24.75 -20.65
C THR A 569 -3.94 -25.25 -21.57
N LEU A 570 -3.48 -26.49 -21.42
CA LEU A 570 -2.43 -27.09 -22.25
C LEU A 570 -2.85 -27.33 -23.71
N GLU A 571 -4.15 -27.32 -24.03
CA GLU A 571 -4.63 -27.36 -25.42
C GLU A 571 -4.62 -25.98 -26.11
N ILE A 572 -4.55 -24.87 -25.35
CA ILE A 572 -4.57 -23.50 -25.90
C ILE A 572 -3.27 -22.71 -25.77
N VAL A 573 -2.35 -23.08 -24.86
CA VAL A 573 -1.04 -22.41 -24.73
C VAL A 573 0.03 -23.01 -25.64
N CYS A 574 0.99 -22.19 -26.08
CA CYS A 574 2.15 -22.64 -26.84
C CYS A 574 3.40 -21.76 -26.55
N PRO A 575 4.62 -22.22 -26.88
CA PRO A 575 5.84 -21.46 -26.63
C PRO A 575 5.95 -20.14 -27.42
N PRO A 576 6.73 -19.15 -26.93
CA PRO A 576 7.54 -19.19 -25.70
C PRO A 576 6.72 -18.86 -24.44
N PHE A 577 6.92 -19.63 -23.37
CA PHE A 577 6.33 -19.36 -22.06
C PHE A 577 7.12 -18.29 -21.30
N SER A 578 6.44 -17.48 -20.49
CA SER A 578 7.08 -16.56 -19.54
C SER A 578 7.41 -17.28 -18.22
N GLN A 579 8.52 -16.90 -17.57
CA GLN A 579 8.93 -17.50 -16.29
C GLN A 579 7.82 -17.43 -15.24
N ASP A 580 7.17 -16.26 -15.10
CA ASP A 580 6.04 -16.07 -14.16
C ASP A 580 4.89 -17.07 -14.37
N PHE A 581 4.66 -17.54 -15.60
CA PHE A 581 3.64 -18.54 -15.90
C PHE A 581 4.15 -19.95 -15.59
N VAL A 582 5.40 -20.25 -15.95
CA VAL A 582 6.04 -21.55 -15.65
C VAL A 582 6.11 -21.79 -14.14
N ASP A 583 6.54 -20.80 -13.36
CA ASP A 583 6.70 -20.88 -11.90
C ASP A 583 5.39 -21.27 -11.17
N VAL A 584 4.23 -20.89 -11.72
CA VAL A 584 2.90 -21.16 -11.13
C VAL A 584 2.21 -22.37 -11.77
N PHE A 585 2.40 -22.62 -13.06
CA PHE A 585 1.72 -23.71 -13.78
C PHE A 585 2.48 -25.05 -13.73
N LEU A 586 3.82 -25.03 -13.75
CA LEU A 586 4.64 -26.25 -13.70
C LEU A 586 4.34 -27.15 -12.48
N PRO A 587 4.16 -26.62 -11.24
CA PRO A 587 3.77 -27.43 -10.09
C PRO A 587 2.41 -28.13 -10.20
N LEU A 588 1.53 -27.70 -11.11
CA LEU A 588 0.26 -28.38 -11.40
C LEU A 588 0.42 -29.51 -12.42
N VAL A 589 1.35 -29.37 -13.38
CA VAL A 589 1.62 -30.37 -14.42
C VAL A 589 2.55 -31.49 -13.92
N GLU A 590 3.51 -31.17 -13.03
CA GLU A 590 4.41 -32.16 -12.42
C GLU A 590 3.75 -33.00 -11.32
N ASN A 591 2.61 -32.55 -10.76
CA ASN A 591 1.98 -33.25 -9.65
C ASN A 591 1.29 -34.54 -10.11
N LYS A 592 1.82 -35.67 -9.64
CA LYS A 592 1.38 -37.03 -9.99
C LYS A 592 -0.06 -37.39 -9.59
N GLU A 593 -0.68 -36.62 -8.69
CA GLU A 593 -2.10 -36.77 -8.36
C GLU A 593 -2.97 -36.14 -9.46
N ILE A 594 -2.53 -35.02 -10.04
CA ILE A 594 -3.19 -34.35 -11.16
C ILE A 594 -2.87 -35.11 -12.45
N PHE A 595 -1.60 -35.27 -12.82
CA PHE A 595 -1.16 -36.00 -14.02
C PHE A 595 -0.50 -37.33 -13.65
N ASP A 596 -1.27 -38.42 -13.76
CA ASP A 596 -0.70 -39.77 -13.66
C ASP A 596 -0.05 -40.19 -14.99
N GLU A 597 0.68 -41.31 -14.98
CA GLU A 597 1.35 -41.85 -16.16
C GLU A 597 0.34 -42.13 -17.31
N ASN A 598 -0.89 -42.53 -16.99
CA ASN A 598 -1.95 -42.77 -17.98
C ASN A 598 -2.47 -41.49 -18.65
N VAL A 599 -2.54 -40.37 -17.93
CA VAL A 599 -2.92 -39.05 -18.49
C VAL A 599 -1.76 -38.50 -19.33
N HIS A 600 -0.52 -38.57 -18.84
CA HIS A 600 0.67 -38.20 -19.63
C HIS A 600 0.85 -39.04 -20.91
N GLU A 601 0.39 -40.28 -20.97
CA GLU A 601 0.35 -41.06 -22.22
C GLU A 601 -0.76 -40.61 -23.18
N LYS A 602 -1.90 -40.16 -22.67
CA LYS A 602 -3.03 -39.67 -23.49
C LYS A 602 -2.84 -38.24 -23.98
N MET A 603 -2.07 -37.44 -23.26
CA MET A 603 -1.94 -36.00 -23.48
C MET A 603 -0.49 -35.60 -23.86
N PRO A 604 -0.15 -35.51 -25.15
CA PRO A 604 1.22 -35.17 -25.58
C PRO A 604 1.63 -33.75 -25.20
N ALA A 605 0.71 -32.78 -25.19
CA ALA A 605 1.01 -31.39 -24.81
C ALA A 605 1.57 -31.25 -23.38
N ALA A 606 1.14 -32.11 -22.45
CA ALA A 606 1.69 -32.13 -21.09
C ALA A 606 3.16 -32.59 -21.05
N LYS A 607 3.57 -33.49 -21.96
CA LYS A 607 4.98 -33.91 -22.09
C LYS A 607 5.81 -32.83 -22.78
N GLU A 608 5.27 -32.27 -23.87
CA GLU A 608 5.93 -31.17 -24.60
C GLU A 608 6.19 -29.96 -23.69
N PHE A 609 5.22 -29.58 -22.85
CA PHE A 609 5.39 -28.52 -21.85
C PHE A 609 6.52 -28.81 -20.85
N LEU A 610 6.61 -30.04 -20.32
CA LEU A 610 7.68 -30.44 -19.39
C LEU A 610 9.06 -30.49 -20.08
N GLU A 611 9.14 -31.00 -21.30
CA GLU A 611 10.38 -31.00 -22.11
C GLU A 611 10.83 -29.56 -22.42
N GLN A 612 9.90 -28.65 -22.69
CA GLN A 612 10.20 -27.24 -22.97
C GLN A 612 10.64 -26.49 -21.70
N CYS A 613 9.95 -26.66 -20.58
CA CYS A 613 10.34 -26.03 -19.30
C CYS A 613 11.71 -26.53 -18.82
N SER A 614 11.99 -27.84 -18.91
CA SER A 614 13.30 -28.41 -18.57
C SER A 614 14.41 -28.09 -19.58
N SER A 615 14.08 -27.57 -20.76
CA SER A 615 15.05 -27.03 -21.73
C SER A 615 15.36 -25.52 -21.55
N ALA A 616 14.60 -24.83 -20.69
CA ALA A 616 14.70 -23.40 -20.44
C ALA A 616 15.41 -23.05 -19.11
N ALA A 617 15.79 -24.07 -18.32
CA ALA A 617 16.52 -23.97 -17.06
C ALA A 617 18.01 -24.33 -17.23
#